data_AF-A0A062U5T1-F1
#
_entry.id   AF-A0A062U5T1-F1
#
_cell.length_a   1.000
_cell.length_b   1.000
_cell.length_c   1.000
_cell.angle_alpha   90.00
_cell.angle_beta   90.00
_cell.angle_gamma   90.00
#
_symmetry.space_group_name_H-M   'P 1'
#
loop_
_entity.id
_entity.type
_entity.pdbx_description
1 polymer ?
#
loop_
_entity_poly.entity_id
_entity_poly.type
_entity_poly.pdbx_seq_one_letter_code
_entity_poly.pdbx_strand_id
1 'polypeptide(L)' 'MNQPDRQLYLRNAYRVILTRAPQGMVIYVPTGNDTNQTHLSSFFDGILSYLIKCGVLAVDKV' A
#
# COMPACT_ATOMS: atom_id res chain seq x y z
N MET A 1 2.09 -21.59 -6.03
CA MET A 1 2.52 -22.34 -4.84
C MET A 1 2.40 -21.42 -3.63
N ASN A 2 1.39 -21.65 -2.79
CA ASN A 2 1.07 -20.78 -1.65
C ASN A 2 1.95 -21.19 -0.46
N GLN A 3 3.11 -20.56 -0.30
CA GLN A 3 4.03 -20.86 0.80
C GLN A 3 3.71 -19.95 2.00
N PRO A 4 3.06 -20.48 3.06
CA PRO A 4 2.63 -19.68 4.21
C PRO A 4 3.80 -18.96 4.90
N ASP A 5 4.97 -19.59 4.96
CA ASP A 5 6.17 -19.01 5.54
C ASP A 5 6.65 -17.76 4.78
N ARG A 6 6.54 -17.76 3.46
CA ARG A 6 6.91 -16.60 2.63
C ARG A 6 5.98 -15.41 2.91
N GLN A 7 4.69 -15.65 3.10
CA GLN A 7 3.74 -14.61 3.47
C GLN A 7 4.02 -14.05 4.87
N LEU A 8 4.34 -14.93 5.83
CA LEU A 8 4.69 -14.53 7.19
C LEU A 8 5.97 -13.68 7.20
N TYR A 9 6.99 -14.09 6.45
CA TYR A 9 8.23 -13.33 6.27
C TYR A 9 7.95 -11.93 5.70
N LEU A 10 7.18 -11.84 4.61
CA LEU A 10 6.82 -10.56 3.99
C LEU A 10 6.06 -9.66 4.98
N ARG A 11 5.06 -10.20 5.68
CA ARG A 11 4.30 -9.46 6.70
C ARG A 11 5.21 -8.90 7.79
N ASN A 12 6.15 -9.72 8.28
CA ASN A 12 7.09 -9.30 9.32
C ASN A 12 8.08 -8.24 8.82
N ALA A 13 8.58 -8.37 7.58
CA ALA A 13 9.44 -7.37 6.95
C ALA A 13 8.72 -6.02 6.82
N TYR A 14 7.49 -6.01 6.32
CA TYR A 14 6.68 -4.79 6.23
C TYR A 14 6.40 -4.19 7.60
N ARG A 15 6.02 -4.99 8.61
CA ARG A 15 5.83 -4.48 9.97
C ARG A 15 7.08 -3.76 10.47
N VAL A 16 8.25 -4.39 10.31
CA VAL A 16 9.53 -3.81 10.73
C VAL A 16 9.79 -2.46 10.06
N ILE A 17 9.56 -2.34 8.75
CA ILE A 17 9.75 -1.09 8.02
C ILE A 17 8.76 -0.02 8.53
N LEU A 18 7.48 -0.37 8.64
CA LEU A 18 6.42 0.54 9.04
C LEU A 18 6.57 1.05 10.48
N THR A 19 7.05 0.22 11.40
CA THR A 19 7.20 0.60 12.82
C THR A 19 8.54 1.28 13.12
N ARG A 20 9.51 1.24 12.21
CA ARG A 20 10.85 1.82 12.43
C ARG A 20 11.00 3.23 11.85
N ALA A 21 9.99 3.79 11.21
CA ALA A 21 10.04 5.14 10.62
C ALA A 21 9.74 6.22 11.70
N PRO A 22 10.77 6.80 12.36
CA PRO A 22 10.58 7.60 13.58
C PRO A 22 10.06 9.01 13.26
N GLN A 23 10.32 9.49 12.04
CA GLN A 23 9.90 10.80 11.54
C GLN A 23 8.58 10.72 10.75
N GLY A 24 7.89 9.58 10.82
CA GLY A 24 6.75 9.28 9.97
C GLY A 24 7.15 8.71 8.61
N MET A 25 6.15 8.33 7.82
CA MET A 25 6.33 7.69 6.51
C MET A 25 5.27 8.18 5.54
N VAL A 26 5.65 8.37 4.27
CA VAL A 26 4.73 8.67 3.17
C VAL A 26 4.57 7.42 2.31
N ILE A 27 3.32 7.03 2.04
CA ILE A 27 3.00 5.92 1.13
C ILE A 27 2.48 6.55 -0.16
N TYR A 28 3.23 6.38 -1.24
CA TYR A 28 2.78 6.80 -2.57
C TYR A 28 1.89 5.72 -3.18
N VAL A 29 0.64 6.09 -3.48
CA VAL A 29 -0.28 5.26 -4.27
C VAL A 29 -0.37 5.89 -5.65
N PRO A 30 0.04 5.18 -6.73
CA PRO A 30 -0.01 5.75 -8.06
C PRO A 30 -1.46 5.88 -8.53
N THR A 31 -1.72 6.87 -9.38
CA THR A 31 -2.98 6.90 -10.13
C THR A 31 -2.96 5.81 -11.19
N GLY A 32 -4.00 4.99 -11.23
CA GLY A 32 -4.14 4.02 -12.31
C GLY A 32 -4.40 4.71 -13.66
N ASN A 33 -4.42 3.88 -14.69
CA ASN A 33 -4.76 4.26 -16.05
C ASN A 33 -5.72 3.22 -16.61
N ASP A 34 -6.97 3.62 -16.82
CA ASP A 34 -8.03 2.73 -17.31
C ASP A 34 -7.80 2.27 -18.76
N THR A 35 -6.89 2.93 -19.48
CA THR A 35 -6.45 2.51 -20.82
C THR A 35 -5.54 1.29 -20.79
N ASN A 36 -4.89 1.00 -19.65
CA ASN A 36 -4.01 -0.15 -19.48
C ASN A 36 -4.62 -1.14 -18.48
N GLN A 37 -5.09 -2.29 -18.97
CA GLN A 37 -5.72 -3.33 -18.14
C GLN A 37 -4.83 -3.87 -17.01
N THR A 38 -3.50 -3.74 -17.12
CA THR A 38 -2.56 -4.15 -16.07
C THR A 38 -2.36 -3.10 -14.98
N HIS A 39 -2.93 -1.90 -15.14
CA HIS A 39 -2.74 -0.75 -14.27
C HIS A 39 -4.07 -0.02 -13.99
N LEU A 40 -5.16 -0.78 -13.81
CA LEU A 40 -6.51 -0.24 -13.58
C LEU A 40 -6.56 0.69 -12.35
N SER A 41 -7.27 1.81 -12.49
CA SER A 41 -7.46 2.77 -11.38
C SER A 41 -8.15 2.16 -10.19
N SER A 42 -9.14 1.28 -10.43
CA SER A 42 -9.89 0.60 -9.38
C SER A 42 -9.03 -0.19 -8.40
N PHE A 43 -7.89 -0.73 -8.84
CA PHE A 43 -6.96 -1.44 -7.97
C PHE A 43 -6.29 -0.49 -6.97
N PHE A 44 -5.80 0.65 -7.46
CA PHE A 44 -5.14 1.65 -6.63
C PHE A 44 -6.12 2.42 -5.75
N ASP A 45 -7.32 2.71 -6.25
CA ASP A 45 -8.40 3.30 -5.47
C ASP A 45 -8.81 2.39 -4.30
N GLY A 46 -8.84 1.08 -4.54
CA GLY A 46 -9.06 0.07 -3.51
C GLY A 46 -7.96 0.07 -2.45
N ILE A 47 -6.69 0.19 -2.86
CA ILE A 47 -5.55 0.30 -1.94
C ILE A 47 -5.65 1.59 -1.11
N LEU A 48 -5.91 2.73 -1.74
CA LEU A 48 -6.05 4.01 -1.04
C LEU A 48 -7.19 3.94 -0.02
N SER A 49 -8.35 3.43 -0.42
CA SER A 49 -9.51 3.24 0.47
C SER A 49 -9.21 2.32 1.65
N TYR A 50 -8.43 1.26 1.43
CA TYR A 50 -7.99 0.36 2.49
C TYR A 50 -7.04 1.05 3.47
N LEU A 51 -6.05 1.79 2.97
CA LEU A 51 -5.10 2.54 3.80
C LEU A 51 -5.81 3.60 4.66
N ILE A 52 -6.78 4.32 4.10
CA ILE A 52 -7.60 5.28 4.84
C ILE A 52 -8.38 4.59 5.97
N LYS A 53 -8.99 3.42 5.71
CA LYS A 53 -9.66 2.62 6.74
C LYS A 53 -8.71 2.14 7.85
N CYS A 54 -7.43 1.95 7.53
CA CYS A 54 -6.40 1.63 8.52
C CYS A 54 -5.91 2.85 9.32
N GLY A 55 -6.40 4.06 9.04
CA GLY A 55 -6.02 5.29 9.74
C GLY A 55 -4.90 6.09 9.08
N VAL A 56 -4.50 5.75 7.84
CA VAL A 56 -3.57 6.57 7.07
C VAL A 56 -4.28 7.81 6.56
N LEU A 57 -3.70 8.99 6.76
CA LEU A 57 -4.25 10.25 6.28
C LEU A 57 -3.91 10.45 4.80
N ALA A 58 -4.93 10.71 3.97
CA ALA A 58 -4.73 11.11 2.60
C ALA A 58 -4.17 12.54 2.57
N VAL A 59 -3.04 12.72 1.89
CA VAL A 59 -2.44 14.03 1.63
C VAL A 59 -2.85 14.45 0.22
N ASP A 60 -3.28 15.69 0.05
CA ASP A 60 -3.66 16.21 -1.27
C ASP A 60 -2.46 16.19 -2.23
N LYS A 61 -2.73 16.11 -3.53
CA LYS A 61 -1.68 16.05 -4.56
C LYS A 61 -0.93 17.38 -4.54
N VAL A 62 0.33 17.35 -4.08
CA VAL A 62 1.29 18.45 -4.29
C VAL A 62 1.75 18.46 -5.74
#